data_AF-A0A1L9WLC0-F1
#
_entry.id   AF-A0A1L9WLC0-F1
#
_cell.length_a   1.000
_cell.length_b   1.000
_cell.length_c   1.000
_cell.angle_alpha   90.00
_cell.angle_beta   90.00
_cell.angle_gamma   90.00
#
_symmetry.space_group_name_H-M   'P 1'
#
loop_
_entity.id
_entity.type
_entity.pdbx_description
1 polymer ?
#
loop_
_entity_poly.entity_id
_entity_poly.type
_entity_poly.pdbx_seq_one_letter_code
_entity_poly.pdbx_strand_id
1 'polypeptide(L)'
;MSRLYALLGLLASAAALNPSCSPGGNFDLTKWNLQLPTGSTGSPQTISGSSLAGCSGYSSSVFYTDGSTGELVMTVPGSPSSAGCVTTPNSKHCRTEFREISPSSWSPNNGNNRLRVTLSVPQPDDSSHGTVIGQIHIDDSISS
;
A
#
# COMPACT_ATOMS: atom_id res chain seq x y z
N MET A 1 17.30 -18.46 47.26
CA MET A 1 17.94 -18.12 45.96
C MET A 1 16.86 -17.52 45.06
N SER A 2 16.71 -16.19 45.04
CA SER A 2 15.71 -15.52 44.19
C SER A 2 16.38 -15.10 42.89
N ARG A 3 15.93 -15.66 41.76
CA ARG A 3 16.39 -15.24 40.43
C ARG A 3 15.50 -14.11 39.95
N LEU A 4 16.05 -12.91 39.92
CA LEU A 4 15.45 -11.75 39.27
C LEU A 4 15.58 -11.95 37.75
N TYR A 5 14.48 -12.21 37.07
CA TYR A 5 14.43 -12.18 35.60
C TYR A 5 14.27 -10.73 35.16
N ALA A 6 15.35 -10.13 34.66
CA ALA A 6 15.26 -8.86 33.95
C ALA A 6 14.57 -9.11 32.59
N LEU A 7 13.33 -8.66 32.46
CA LEU A 7 12.68 -8.54 31.15
C LEU A 7 13.40 -7.40 30.40
N LEU A 8 14.38 -7.74 29.55
CA LEU A 8 14.83 -6.83 28.51
C LEU A 8 13.70 -6.73 27.47
N GLY A 9 12.84 -5.73 27.62
CA GLY A 9 11.96 -5.33 26.53
C GLY A 9 12.81 -4.82 25.37
N LEU A 10 12.80 -5.52 24.24
CA LEU A 10 13.25 -4.94 22.98
C LEU A 10 12.29 -3.79 22.65
N LEU A 11 12.67 -2.56 23.01
CA LEU A 11 12.16 -1.38 22.35
C LEU A 11 12.71 -1.42 20.93
N ALA A 12 11.94 -1.97 19.99
CA ALA A 12 12.20 -1.74 18.58
C ALA A 12 12.01 -0.23 18.36
N SER A 13 13.12 0.51 18.31
CA SER A 13 13.11 1.89 17.84
C SER A 13 12.57 1.86 16.43
N ALA A 14 11.30 2.26 16.25
CA ALA A 14 10.80 2.57 14.93
C ALA A 14 11.76 3.64 14.37
N ALA A 15 12.49 3.30 13.32
CA ALA A 15 13.31 4.31 12.64
C ALA A 15 12.38 5.46 12.26
N ALA A 16 12.72 6.67 12.69
CA ALA A 16 11.96 7.85 12.31
C ALA A 16 11.91 7.93 10.79
N LEU A 17 10.72 8.19 10.24
CA LEU A 17 10.55 8.37 8.80
C LEU A 17 11.39 9.58 8.34
N ASN A 18 11.93 9.51 7.13
CA ASN A 18 12.67 10.59 6.49
C ASN A 18 11.75 11.33 5.49
N PRO A 19 11.29 12.55 5.82
CA PRO A 19 10.40 13.32 4.94
C PRO A 19 11.07 13.79 3.64
N SER A 20 12.39 13.77 3.56
CA SER A 20 13.15 14.14 2.35
C SER A 20 13.33 12.99 1.36
N CYS A 21 12.90 11.77 1.70
CA CYS A 21 12.93 10.63 0.79
C CYS A 21 11.56 10.38 0.15
N SER A 22 11.57 9.85 -1.08
CA SER A 22 10.40 9.17 -1.65
C SER A 22 9.97 7.98 -0.77
N PRO A 23 8.73 7.48 -0.92
CA PRO A 23 8.19 6.43 -0.05
C PRO A 23 9.09 5.19 0.10
N GLY A 24 9.75 4.75 -0.97
CA GLY A 24 10.65 3.60 -0.92
C GLY A 24 11.94 3.79 -0.13
N GLY A 25 12.25 5.00 0.32
CA GLY A 25 13.34 5.27 1.26
C GLY A 25 12.95 5.01 2.71
N ASN A 26 11.65 5.02 3.00
CA ASN A 26 11.07 4.81 4.33
C ASN A 26 10.47 3.41 4.50
N PHE A 27 10.03 2.78 3.40
CA PHE A 27 9.37 1.48 3.39
C PHE A 27 10.02 0.55 2.35
N ASP A 28 10.18 -0.74 2.67
CA ASP A 28 10.57 -1.74 1.68
C ASP A 28 9.39 -2.05 0.74
N LEU A 29 9.36 -1.35 -0.40
CA LEU A 29 8.33 -1.49 -1.41
C LEU A 29 8.69 -2.49 -2.52
N THR A 30 9.85 -3.18 -2.42
CA THR A 30 10.32 -4.11 -3.46
C THR A 30 9.42 -5.34 -3.63
N LYS A 31 8.53 -5.59 -2.66
CA LYS A 31 7.59 -6.72 -2.62
C LYS A 31 6.23 -6.41 -3.27
N TRP A 32 6.05 -5.19 -3.75
CA TRP A 32 4.76 -4.69 -4.21
C TRP A 32 4.86 -4.06 -5.60
N ASN A 33 3.79 -4.16 -6.37
CA ASN A 33 3.53 -3.25 -7.48
C ASN A 33 2.50 -2.21 -7.04
N LEU A 34 2.64 -0.96 -7.45
CA LEU A 34 1.65 0.09 -7.21
C LEU A 34 0.78 0.26 -8.44
N GLN A 35 -0.53 0.12 -8.30
CA GLN A 35 -1.50 0.51 -9.32
C GLN A 35 -1.94 1.95 -9.05
N LEU A 36 -1.93 2.78 -10.10
CA LEU A 36 -2.33 4.19 -10.06
C LEU A 36 -3.74 4.37 -10.64
N PRO A 37 -4.45 5.47 -10.31
CA PRO A 37 -5.78 5.77 -10.85
C PRO A 37 -5.71 6.37 -12.27
N THR A 38 -4.54 6.35 -12.90
CA THR A 38 -4.27 6.80 -14.27
C THR A 38 -3.93 5.60 -15.17
N GLY A 39 -3.84 5.79 -16.48
CA GLY A 39 -3.50 4.74 -17.42
C GLY A 39 -4.36 4.81 -18.68
N SER A 40 -4.54 3.67 -19.34
CA SER A 40 -5.50 3.53 -20.44
C SER A 40 -6.77 2.83 -19.97
N THR A 41 -7.88 3.00 -20.69
CA THR A 41 -9.18 2.40 -20.34
C THR A 41 -9.04 0.90 -20.03
N GLY A 42 -9.47 0.50 -18.83
CA GLY A 42 -9.39 -0.90 -18.37
C GLY A 42 -7.99 -1.35 -17.94
N SER A 43 -6.98 -0.47 -17.95
CA SER A 43 -5.58 -0.81 -17.66
C SER A 43 -4.92 0.31 -16.84
N PRO A 44 -5.11 0.30 -15.51
CA PRO A 44 -4.40 1.20 -14.61
C PRO A 44 -2.88 1.07 -14.78
N GLN A 45 -2.19 2.21 -14.78
CA GLN A 45 -0.73 2.25 -14.82
C GLN A 45 -0.17 1.52 -13.58
N THR A 46 0.81 0.66 -13.81
CA THR A 46 1.48 -0.11 -12.75
C THR A 46 2.94 0.32 -12.64
N ILE A 47 3.37 0.66 -11.43
CA ILE A 47 4.76 0.95 -11.08
C ILE A 47 5.35 -0.28 -10.41
N SER A 48 6.52 -0.74 -10.87
CA SER A 48 7.17 -1.92 -10.31
C SER A 48 7.78 -1.65 -8.94
N GLY A 49 7.89 -2.69 -8.11
CA GLY A 49 8.61 -2.63 -6.83
C GLY A 49 10.04 -2.10 -6.95
N SER A 50 10.74 -2.41 -8.05
CA SER A 50 12.08 -1.88 -8.33
C SER A 50 12.08 -0.38 -8.62
N SER A 51 11.06 0.15 -9.30
CA SER A 51 10.91 1.58 -9.53
C SER A 51 10.45 2.33 -8.27
N LEU A 52 9.83 1.64 -7.33
CA LEU A 52 9.42 2.21 -6.03
C LEU A 52 10.60 2.31 -5.05
N ALA A 53 11.67 1.53 -5.23
CA ALA A 53 12.70 1.32 -4.21
C ALA A 53 13.58 2.54 -3.95
N GLY A 54 13.94 2.73 -2.67
CA GLY A 54 14.94 3.69 -2.23
C GLY A 54 14.44 5.14 -2.13
N CYS A 55 15.31 6.01 -1.62
CA CYS A 55 15.02 7.42 -1.35
C CYS A 55 14.67 8.23 -2.60
N SER A 56 15.11 7.77 -3.78
CA SER A 56 14.80 8.36 -5.09
C SER A 56 13.77 7.55 -5.88
N GLY A 57 13.07 6.62 -5.22
CA GLY A 57 12.01 5.82 -5.85
C GLY A 57 10.85 6.68 -6.34
N TYR A 58 9.97 6.06 -7.12
CA TYR A 58 8.81 6.72 -7.71
C TYR A 58 7.97 7.47 -6.68
N SER A 59 7.55 8.69 -7.04
CA SER A 59 6.56 9.50 -6.33
C SER A 59 5.73 10.30 -7.33
N SER A 60 4.56 10.75 -6.92
CA SER A 60 3.60 11.50 -7.73
C SER A 60 2.64 12.30 -6.84
N SER A 61 1.69 13.02 -7.44
CA SER A 61 0.66 13.76 -6.69
C SER A 61 -0.30 12.87 -5.89
N VAL A 62 -0.40 11.57 -6.21
CA VAL A 62 -1.30 10.62 -5.53
C VAL A 62 -0.57 9.56 -4.70
N PHE A 63 0.76 9.54 -4.77
CA PHE A 63 1.63 8.60 -4.05
C PHE A 63 2.93 9.31 -3.68
N TYR A 64 3.07 9.74 -2.44
CA TYR A 64 4.21 10.57 -2.02
C TYR A 64 4.52 10.41 -0.53
N THR A 65 5.64 10.99 -0.10
CA THR A 65 5.99 11.13 1.31
C THR A 65 5.49 12.47 1.81
N ASP A 66 4.71 12.48 2.89
CA ASP A 66 4.34 13.72 3.57
C ASP A 66 5.60 14.45 4.05
N GLY A 67 5.76 15.71 3.64
CA GLY A 67 6.99 16.47 3.89
C GLY A 67 7.19 16.89 5.34
N SER A 68 6.18 16.75 6.20
CA SER A 68 6.27 17.10 7.62
C SER A 68 6.51 15.88 8.50
N THR A 69 5.87 14.76 8.18
CA THR A 69 5.83 13.55 9.02
C THR A 69 6.66 12.40 8.45
N GLY A 70 6.93 12.39 7.14
CA GLY A 70 7.56 11.29 6.44
C GLY A 70 6.63 10.11 6.13
N GLU A 71 5.34 10.22 6.46
CA GLU A 71 4.34 9.18 6.19
C GLU A 71 4.15 8.99 4.68
N LEU A 72 3.92 7.74 4.27
CA LEU A 72 3.52 7.42 2.90
C LEU A 72 2.05 7.79 2.73
N VAL A 73 1.78 8.70 1.81
CA VAL A 73 0.42 9.14 1.45
C VAL A 73 -0.02 8.48 0.15
N MET A 74 -1.23 7.94 0.17
CA MET A 74 -1.96 7.49 -1.02
C MET A 74 -3.28 8.23 -1.13
N THR A 75 -3.62 8.73 -2.32
CA THR A 75 -4.91 9.37 -2.57
C THR A 75 -5.58 8.77 -3.80
N VAL A 76 -6.91 8.78 -3.81
CA VAL A 76 -7.72 8.49 -5.00
C VAL A 76 -8.51 9.74 -5.32
N PRO A 77 -8.46 10.27 -6.56
CA PRO A 77 -9.02 11.59 -6.87
C PRO A 77 -10.55 11.62 -6.92
N GLY A 78 -11.22 10.48 -6.79
CA GLY A 78 -12.67 10.32 -6.84
C GLY A 78 -13.07 9.09 -7.66
N SER A 79 -14.14 9.23 -8.43
CA SER A 79 -14.72 8.19 -9.28
C SER A 79 -14.37 8.40 -10.76
N PRO A 80 -14.59 7.39 -11.63
CA PRO A 80 -14.47 7.59 -13.08
C PRO A 80 -15.33 8.76 -13.59
N SER A 81 -16.53 8.97 -13.04
CA SER A 81 -17.42 10.06 -13.45
C SER A 81 -16.99 11.44 -12.93
N SER A 82 -16.38 11.52 -11.75
CA SER A 82 -16.03 12.81 -11.13
C SER A 82 -14.61 13.27 -11.46
N ALA A 83 -13.68 12.33 -11.67
CA ALA A 83 -12.26 12.61 -11.85
C ALA A 83 -11.66 11.98 -13.11
N GLY A 84 -12.43 11.21 -13.89
CA GLY A 84 -11.92 10.54 -15.10
C GLY A 84 -10.87 9.48 -14.82
N CYS A 85 -10.79 8.96 -13.58
CA CYS A 85 -9.81 7.95 -13.22
C CYS A 85 -10.10 6.59 -13.88
N VAL A 86 -9.03 5.82 -14.05
CA VAL A 86 -9.03 4.52 -14.73
C VAL A 86 -9.25 3.40 -13.72
N THR A 87 -10.02 2.39 -14.12
CA THR A 87 -10.26 1.17 -13.34
C THR A 87 -9.75 -0.07 -14.06
N THR A 88 -9.54 -1.14 -13.30
CA THR A 88 -9.35 -2.49 -13.85
C THR A 88 -10.65 -3.00 -14.49
N PRO A 89 -10.59 -4.02 -15.38
CA PRO A 89 -11.80 -4.63 -15.93
C PRO A 89 -12.72 -5.10 -14.81
N ASN A 90 -14.03 -4.92 -15.00
CA ASN A 90 -15.09 -5.28 -14.04
C ASN A 90 -15.07 -4.50 -12.70
N SER A 91 -14.13 -3.58 -12.49
CA SER A 91 -14.14 -2.67 -11.33
C SER A 91 -14.85 -1.37 -11.65
N LYS A 92 -15.69 -0.91 -10.72
CA LYS A 92 -16.32 0.43 -10.74
C LYS A 92 -15.51 1.47 -9.96
N HIS A 93 -14.47 1.05 -9.24
CA HIS A 93 -13.74 1.88 -8.29
C HIS A 93 -12.29 2.08 -8.75
N CYS A 94 -11.84 3.33 -8.62
CA CYS A 94 -10.45 3.73 -8.84
C CYS A 94 -9.59 3.38 -7.63
N ARG A 95 -8.28 3.25 -7.83
CA ARG A 95 -7.35 2.85 -6.78
C ARG A 95 -5.98 3.50 -6.95
N THR A 96 -5.38 3.82 -5.81
CA THR A 96 -3.93 3.93 -5.63
C THR A 96 -3.59 2.85 -4.63
N GLU A 97 -3.19 1.68 -5.11
CA GLU A 97 -3.20 0.46 -4.29
C GLU A 97 -1.99 -0.42 -4.60
N PHE A 98 -1.43 -1.02 -3.55
CA PHE A 98 -0.38 -2.02 -3.70
C PHE A 98 -0.96 -3.40 -4.00
N ARG A 99 -0.30 -4.11 -4.92
CA ARG A 99 -0.49 -5.54 -5.17
C ARG A 99 0.78 -6.30 -4.80
N GLU A 100 0.65 -7.28 -3.91
CA GLU A 100 1.76 -8.15 -3.50
C GLU A 100 2.29 -8.93 -4.71
N ILE A 101 3.62 -8.99 -4.87
CA ILE A 101 4.27 -9.74 -5.96
C ILE A 101 5.35 -10.70 -5.48
N SER A 102 5.74 -10.64 -4.20
CA SER A 102 6.81 -11.47 -3.65
C SER A 102 6.48 -11.87 -2.20
N PRO A 103 5.83 -13.04 -2.00
CA PRO A 103 5.39 -13.98 -3.03
C PRO A 103 4.22 -13.45 -3.87
N SER A 104 4.08 -13.92 -5.11
CA SER A 104 2.97 -13.52 -5.99
C SER A 104 1.64 -14.21 -5.68
N SER A 105 1.69 -15.31 -4.92
CA SER A 105 0.54 -16.01 -4.37
C SER A 105 0.96 -16.87 -3.19
N TRP A 106 0.00 -17.20 -2.32
CA TRP A 106 0.21 -18.06 -1.17
C TRP A 106 -1.06 -18.85 -0.87
N SER A 107 -0.89 -20.04 -0.29
CA SER A 107 -2.02 -20.86 0.16
C SER A 107 -2.48 -20.39 1.55
N PRO A 108 -3.80 -20.22 1.78
CA PRO A 108 -4.31 -19.88 3.10
C PRO A 108 -4.10 -21.01 4.12
N ASN A 109 -3.82 -22.24 3.64
CA ASN A 109 -3.56 -23.41 4.48
C ASN A 109 -2.08 -23.57 4.86
N ASN A 110 -1.17 -22.82 4.22
CA ASN A 110 0.26 -22.96 4.42
C ASN A 110 0.81 -21.78 5.24
N GLY A 111 0.97 -21.99 6.55
CA GLY A 111 1.61 -21.03 7.45
C GLY A 111 0.79 -19.75 7.70
N ASN A 112 1.40 -18.80 8.39
CA ASN A 112 0.76 -17.53 8.74
C ASN A 112 1.19 -16.43 7.76
N ASN A 113 0.28 -16.01 6.88
CA ASN A 113 0.44 -14.82 6.03
C ASN A 113 -0.06 -13.59 6.81
N ARG A 114 0.79 -12.55 6.95
CA ARG A 114 0.48 -11.39 7.80
C ARG A 114 0.85 -10.09 7.12
N LEU A 115 -0.14 -9.23 6.97
CA LEU A 115 0.05 -7.81 6.70
C LEU A 115 -0.17 -7.04 8.01
N ARG A 116 0.81 -6.20 8.40
CA ARG A 116 0.70 -5.28 9.53
C ARG A 116 0.92 -3.87 9.01
N VAL A 117 -0.03 -2.99 9.28
CA VAL A 117 0.03 -1.59 8.88
C VAL A 117 -0.45 -0.72 10.04
N THR A 118 0.23 0.40 10.26
CA THR A 118 -0.26 1.52 11.05
C THR A 118 -0.63 2.61 10.05
N LEU A 119 -1.89 3.02 10.03
CA LEU A 119 -2.38 4.03 9.10
C LEU A 119 -3.50 4.87 9.72
N SER A 120 -3.82 5.99 9.07
CA SER A 120 -5.03 6.78 9.30
C SER A 120 -5.74 7.05 7.97
N VAL A 121 -7.05 7.34 8.03
CA VAL A 121 -7.86 7.75 6.87
C VAL A 121 -8.43 9.13 7.17
N PRO A 122 -7.66 10.21 6.92
CA PRO A 122 -8.08 11.55 7.30
C PRO A 122 -9.26 12.06 6.45
N GLN A 123 -9.40 11.55 5.22
CA GLN A 123 -10.49 11.84 4.30
C GLN A 123 -10.98 10.53 3.67
N PRO A 124 -12.02 9.89 4.23
CA PRO A 124 -12.62 8.71 3.62
C PRO A 124 -13.50 9.10 2.43
N ASP A 125 -13.78 8.12 1.57
CA ASP A 125 -14.85 8.20 0.59
C ASP A 125 -16.18 8.44 1.32
N ASP A 126 -16.91 9.47 0.88
CA ASP A 126 -18.20 9.88 1.44
C ASP A 126 -19.40 9.24 0.71
N SER A 127 -19.14 8.40 -0.28
CA SER A 127 -20.16 7.59 -0.95
C SER A 127 -20.67 6.43 -0.08
N SER A 128 -21.68 5.72 -0.59
CA SER A 128 -22.19 4.49 0.04
C SER A 128 -21.21 3.30 0.02
N HIS A 129 -20.05 3.43 -0.63
CA HIS A 129 -19.07 2.33 -0.78
C HIS A 129 -17.93 2.40 0.24
N GLY A 130 -17.51 3.60 0.64
CA GLY A 130 -16.42 3.81 1.59
C GLY A 130 -15.02 3.51 1.04
N THR A 131 -14.02 3.68 1.88
CA THR A 131 -12.60 3.45 1.52
C THR A 131 -12.13 2.07 1.98
N VAL A 132 -11.63 1.26 1.04
CA VAL A 132 -10.92 0.00 1.35
C VAL A 132 -9.44 0.31 1.59
N ILE A 133 -8.91 -0.12 2.73
CA ILE A 133 -7.52 0.18 3.18
C ILE A 133 -6.62 -1.06 3.27
N GLY A 134 -7.13 -2.21 2.84
CA GLY A 134 -6.40 -3.47 2.88
C GLY A 134 -7.32 -4.62 2.46
N GLN A 135 -6.74 -5.59 1.77
CA GLN A 135 -7.48 -6.73 1.23
C GLN A 135 -6.61 -7.97 1.12
N ILE A 136 -7.26 -9.12 1.17
CA ILE A 136 -6.74 -10.38 0.63
C ILE A 136 -7.56 -10.65 -0.63
N HIS A 137 -6.89 -10.88 -1.76
CA HIS A 137 -7.55 -11.15 -3.02
C HIS A 137 -7.21 -12.57 -3.48
N ILE A 138 -8.24 -13.37 -3.74
CA ILE A 138 -8.09 -14.74 -4.25
C ILE A 138 -7.99 -14.68 -5.77
N ASP A 139 -7.21 -15.57 -6.37
CA ASP A 139 -7.16 -15.70 -7.82
C ASP A 139 -8.54 -16.08 -8.38
N ASP A 140 -9.03 -15.32 -9.37
CA ASP A 140 -10.32 -15.55 -10.01
C ASP A 140 -10.44 -16.97 -10.62
N SER A 141 -9.32 -17.59 -10.98
CA SER A 141 -9.31 -18.98 -11.47
C SER A 141 -9.59 -20.02 -10.38
N ILE A 142 -9.46 -19.64 -9.10
CA ILE A 142 -9.70 -20.48 -7.93
C ILE A 142 -11.08 -20.18 -7.32
N SER A 143 -11.57 -18.95 -7.48
CA SER A 143 -12.82 -18.45 -6.89
C SER A 143 -13.88 -18.22 -7.97
N SER A 144 -14.58 -19.29 -8.37
CA SER A 144 -15.79 -19.21 -9.21
C SER A 144 -17.06 -19.55 -8.44
#